data_AF-A0A847JXQ3-F1
#
_entry.id   AF-A0A847JXQ3-F1
#
_cell.length_a   1.000
_cell.length_b   1.000
_cell.length_c   1.000
_cell.angle_alpha   90.00
_cell.angle_beta   90.00
_cell.angle_gamma   90.00
#
_symmetry.space_group_name_H-M   'P 1'
#
loop_
_entity.id
_entity.type
_entity.pdbx_description
1 polymer ?
#
loop_
_entity_poly.entity_id
_entity_poly.type
_entity_poly.pdbx_seq_one_letter_code
_entity_poly.pdbx_strand_id
1 'polypeptide(L)'
;MNAERYLSRREVLGGGLAWAALNTLRPAAAQNRRPNIVYILADDLGWTDLGCQGSRYYETPSIDRLASQGLRLTNYHQCPNCAPTRAALLTGLYAPRTGIYTVGSLERGDAADRRMEVPVNATDLPLRFRTFADGLRAAGYVTGMFGKWHLGAGAAFHPSRRGFDEAIVTESRHFDFATDPPTPYAKGQYLADFLTDRAVDFIQRHRKGPFMLYLPHFAVHSPFQAKPELVERFRAKKPAGGHRDPVYAAMVASVDDSVGRICATLESLGIADDTVVIFSSDNGGVGGYGELGYRGITDNAPLRGGKGMLYEGGTRTPFIVRWPGVTPKGRTCQEPTIHVDLMPTLLELAGVPPSIREGQPTDGVSLVPLFRDPGRRLPRRCIYQHLPGYLEGRHPGRWRSTPGGSIIEGDWKLLEFFEDGRLELYNLRSDLRERVNLAEKMPDRVRDLHAKMLRWRAETRAAMPRPKAVSP
;
A
#
# COMPACT_ATOMS: atom_id res chain seq x y z
N MET A 1 57.81 -67.20 -37.64
CA MET A 1 58.66 -65.99 -37.72
C MET A 1 57.97 -64.92 -36.88
N ASN A 2 58.15 -64.99 -35.56
CA ASN A 2 59.17 -64.30 -34.76
C ASN A 2 58.83 -62.82 -34.54
N ALA A 3 58.25 -62.48 -33.38
CA ALA A 3 59.02 -61.84 -32.29
C ALA A 3 58.11 -61.54 -31.09
N GLU A 4 58.51 -62.06 -29.93
CA GLU A 4 58.03 -61.74 -28.58
C GLU A 4 58.68 -60.46 -28.02
N ARG A 5 58.03 -59.81 -27.04
CA ARG A 5 58.56 -59.35 -25.72
C ARG A 5 57.54 -58.39 -25.06
N TYR A 6 56.88 -58.69 -23.94
CA TYR A 6 57.27 -58.86 -22.51
C TYR A 6 57.28 -57.56 -21.65
N LEU A 7 56.61 -57.68 -20.48
CA LEU A 7 56.67 -56.90 -19.20
C LEU A 7 55.80 -55.61 -19.09
N SER A 8 55.12 -55.26 -17.99
CA SER A 8 54.84 -55.90 -16.69
C SER A 8 53.72 -55.14 -15.94
N ARG A 9 53.06 -55.82 -14.99
CA ARG A 9 52.01 -55.36 -14.06
C ARG A 9 52.37 -54.12 -13.22
N ARG A 10 51.36 -53.28 -12.91
CA ARG A 10 51.05 -52.84 -11.53
C ARG A 10 49.60 -52.31 -11.41
N GLU A 11 49.01 -52.63 -10.27
CA GLU A 11 47.61 -52.45 -9.86
C GLU A 11 47.22 -50.97 -9.68
N VAL A 12 45.92 -50.65 -9.78
CA VAL A 12 45.10 -50.08 -8.69
C VAL A 12 43.62 -50.19 -9.07
N LEU A 13 42.85 -50.77 -8.13
CA LEU A 13 41.39 -50.86 -8.09
C LEU A 13 40.73 -49.49 -8.01
N GLY A 14 39.59 -49.31 -8.68
CA GLY A 14 38.75 -48.13 -8.50
C GLY A 14 37.44 -48.25 -9.23
N GLY A 15 36.50 -49.02 -8.66
CA GLY A 15 35.12 -49.09 -9.12
C GLY A 15 34.44 -47.73 -8.96
N GLY A 16 34.11 -47.10 -10.09
CA GLY A 16 33.25 -45.94 -10.15
C GLY A 16 31.82 -46.36 -10.48
N LEU A 17 31.03 -46.67 -9.47
CA LEU A 17 29.57 -46.69 -9.58
C LEU A 17 29.11 -45.28 -9.91
N ALA A 18 28.75 -45.04 -11.16
CA ALA A 18 28.07 -43.83 -11.57
C ALA A 18 26.67 -43.82 -10.92
N TRP A 19 26.55 -43.15 -9.77
CA TRP A 19 25.26 -42.71 -9.25
C TRP A 19 24.69 -41.71 -10.25
N ALA A 20 23.87 -42.21 -11.17
CA ALA A 20 22.95 -41.40 -11.92
C ALA A 20 22.01 -40.74 -10.90
N ALA A 21 22.29 -39.49 -10.55
CA ALA A 21 21.37 -38.64 -9.84
C ALA A 21 20.14 -38.48 -10.74
N LEU A 22 19.14 -39.34 -10.52
CA LEU A 22 17.77 -39.12 -10.95
C LEU A 22 17.31 -37.84 -10.23
N ASN A 23 17.61 -36.70 -10.86
CA ASN A 23 16.86 -35.48 -10.69
C ASN A 23 15.44 -35.82 -11.13
N THR A 24 14.64 -36.31 -10.18
CA THR A 24 13.20 -36.32 -10.29
C THR A 24 12.80 -34.86 -10.37
N LEU A 25 12.75 -34.34 -11.60
CA LEU A 25 11.95 -33.18 -11.94
C LEU A 25 10.55 -33.51 -11.45
N ARG A 26 10.21 -33.04 -10.25
CA ARG A 26 8.82 -32.97 -9.83
C ARG A 26 8.13 -32.23 -10.98
N PRO A 27 7.13 -32.84 -11.65
CA PRO A 27 6.33 -32.07 -12.57
C PRO A 27 5.79 -30.91 -11.73
N ALA A 28 6.05 -29.68 -12.16
CA ALA A 28 5.31 -28.54 -11.67
C ALA A 28 3.87 -28.79 -12.12
N ALA A 29 3.12 -29.52 -11.29
CA ALA A 29 1.68 -29.47 -11.32
C ALA A 29 1.35 -28.04 -10.93
N ALA A 30 1.35 -27.14 -11.93
CA ALA A 30 0.58 -25.91 -11.89
C ALA A 30 -0.89 -26.37 -11.82
N GLN A 31 -1.27 -26.86 -10.65
CA GLN A 31 -2.63 -27.17 -10.34
C GLN A 31 -3.34 -25.83 -10.45
N ASN A 32 -4.41 -25.81 -11.22
CA ASN A 32 -5.27 -24.69 -11.56
C ASN A 32 -6.01 -24.14 -10.31
N ARG A 33 -5.28 -23.98 -9.19
CA ARG A 33 -5.77 -23.62 -7.87
C ARG A 33 -5.65 -22.12 -7.72
N ARG A 34 -6.78 -21.53 -7.35
CA ARG A 34 -6.86 -20.13 -6.92
C ARG A 34 -5.93 -19.97 -5.71
N PRO A 35 -4.98 -19.01 -5.72
CA PRO A 35 -4.03 -18.86 -4.64
C PRO A 35 -4.71 -18.31 -3.38
N ASN A 36 -4.12 -18.57 -2.22
CA ASN A 36 -4.41 -17.77 -1.04
C ASN A 36 -3.91 -16.34 -1.27
N ILE A 37 -4.53 -15.37 -0.61
CA ILE A 37 -4.12 -13.97 -0.73
C ILE A 37 -3.94 -13.41 0.68
N VAL A 38 -2.77 -12.81 0.91
CA VAL A 38 -2.43 -12.07 2.13
C VAL A 38 -2.10 -10.65 1.73
N TYR A 39 -2.89 -9.69 2.18
CA TYR A 39 -2.66 -8.26 1.95
C TYR A 39 -2.41 -7.54 3.27
N ILE A 40 -1.17 -7.12 3.48
CA ILE A 40 -0.71 -6.40 4.67
C ILE A 40 -0.63 -4.92 4.30
N LEU A 41 -1.31 -4.07 5.08
CA LEU A 41 -1.35 -2.63 4.86
C LEU A 41 -0.89 -1.90 6.13
N ALA A 42 0.24 -1.21 6.05
CA ALA A 42 0.71 -0.29 7.09
C ALA A 42 -0.02 1.06 7.00
N ASP A 43 -0.12 1.76 8.13
CA ASP A 43 -0.76 3.07 8.26
C ASP A 43 0.31 4.16 8.41
N ASP A 44 0.29 5.18 7.55
CA ASP A 44 1.26 6.30 7.58
C ASP A 44 2.75 5.92 7.40
N LEU A 45 3.03 4.84 6.67
CA LEU A 45 4.39 4.41 6.35
C LEU A 45 4.82 4.97 4.99
N GLY A 46 5.79 5.88 5.01
CA GLY A 46 6.31 6.59 3.85
C GLY A 46 7.10 5.71 2.89
N TRP A 47 7.24 6.17 1.64
CA TRP A 47 7.92 5.44 0.57
C TRP A 47 9.35 5.04 0.92
N THR A 48 10.09 5.88 1.65
CA THR A 48 11.48 5.62 2.05
C THR A 48 11.64 4.88 3.36
N ASP A 49 10.56 4.58 4.09
CA ASP A 49 10.65 4.08 5.48
C ASP A 49 11.15 2.63 5.58
N LEU A 50 11.33 1.94 4.45
CA LEU A 50 11.83 0.55 4.37
C LEU A 50 13.31 0.51 3.98
N GLY A 51 14.03 -0.50 4.47
CA GLY A 51 15.43 -0.75 4.10
C GLY A 51 15.60 -0.92 2.59
N CYS A 52 14.79 -1.75 1.96
CA CYS A 52 14.79 -1.96 0.52
C CYS A 52 14.45 -0.69 -0.29
N GLN A 53 13.85 0.33 0.34
CA GLN A 53 13.38 1.55 -0.31
C GLN A 53 14.13 2.82 0.14
N GLY A 54 15.29 2.64 0.78
CA GLY A 54 16.29 3.69 0.98
C GLY A 54 16.57 4.06 2.43
N SER A 55 15.80 3.54 3.39
CA SER A 55 16.07 3.77 4.80
C SER A 55 17.44 3.21 5.18
N ARG A 56 18.23 4.01 5.91
CA ARG A 56 19.51 3.60 6.50
C ARG A 56 19.48 3.56 8.03
N TYR A 57 18.33 3.89 8.61
CA TYR A 57 18.12 3.93 10.06
C TYR A 57 17.06 2.92 10.49
N TYR A 58 15.86 2.96 9.89
CA TYR A 58 14.85 1.93 10.08
C TYR A 58 15.33 0.60 9.48
N GLU A 59 14.97 -0.51 10.13
CA GLU A 59 15.41 -1.86 9.74
C GLU A 59 14.20 -2.74 9.50
N THR A 60 14.09 -3.28 8.29
CA THR A 60 12.95 -4.09 7.84
C THR A 60 13.41 -5.37 7.11
N PRO A 61 14.19 -6.25 7.77
CA PRO A 61 14.78 -7.42 7.11
C PRO A 61 13.73 -8.39 6.51
N SER A 62 12.55 -8.53 7.11
CA SER A 62 11.50 -9.43 6.61
C SER A 62 10.83 -8.87 5.37
N ILE A 63 10.53 -7.58 5.35
CA ILE A 63 9.98 -6.86 4.19
C ILE A 63 11.03 -6.78 3.07
N ASP A 64 12.30 -6.60 3.42
CA ASP A 64 13.41 -6.61 2.45
C ASP A 64 13.58 -8.00 1.82
N ARG A 65 13.43 -9.07 2.61
CA ARG A 65 13.37 -10.45 2.11
C ARG A 65 12.18 -10.64 1.17
N LEU A 66 10.98 -10.18 1.55
CA LEU A 66 9.79 -10.21 0.69
C LEU A 66 10.05 -9.49 -0.65
N ALA A 67 10.68 -8.31 -0.62
CA ALA A 67 11.05 -7.56 -1.81
C ALA A 67 12.05 -8.31 -2.71
N SER A 68 13.09 -8.92 -2.14
CA SER A 68 14.07 -9.70 -2.90
C SER A 68 13.49 -10.97 -3.55
N GLN A 69 12.40 -11.50 -3.00
CA GLN A 69 11.68 -12.67 -3.52
C GLN A 69 10.52 -12.31 -4.44
N GLY A 70 10.16 -11.03 -4.54
CA GLY A 70 8.98 -10.55 -5.25
C GLY A 70 9.28 -9.43 -6.23
N LEU A 71 8.24 -8.68 -6.57
CA LEU A 71 8.26 -7.50 -7.41
C LEU A 71 7.89 -6.27 -6.55
N ARG A 72 8.59 -5.16 -6.76
CA ARG A 72 8.23 -3.87 -6.18
C ARG A 72 7.64 -2.94 -7.23
N LEU A 73 6.48 -2.35 -6.95
CA LEU A 73 5.92 -1.26 -7.76
C LEU A 73 6.42 0.05 -7.16
N THR A 74 7.42 0.67 -7.78
CA THR A 74 8.12 1.84 -7.22
C THR A 74 7.45 3.17 -7.58
N ASN A 75 6.40 3.12 -8.41
CA ASN A 75 5.55 4.24 -8.83
C ASN A 75 4.08 3.94 -8.50
N TYR A 76 3.83 3.51 -7.26
CA TYR A 76 2.51 3.17 -6.74
C TYR A 76 1.96 4.29 -5.85
N HIS A 77 0.71 4.68 -6.10
CA HIS A 77 0.08 5.87 -5.52
C HIS A 77 -1.17 5.56 -4.69
N GLN A 78 -1.37 6.38 -3.68
CA GLN A 78 -2.45 6.34 -2.71
C GLN A 78 -3.10 7.72 -2.59
N CYS A 79 -4.32 7.80 -2.03
CA CYS A 79 -4.81 9.11 -1.58
C CYS A 79 -3.87 9.63 -0.48
N PRO A 80 -3.73 10.94 -0.28
CA PRO A 80 -2.83 11.48 0.74
C PRO A 80 -3.37 11.34 2.18
N ASN A 81 -4.36 10.48 2.43
CA ASN A 81 -5.01 10.30 3.72
C ASN A 81 -5.66 8.90 3.85
N CYS A 82 -5.85 8.43 5.08
CA CYS A 82 -6.15 7.03 5.36
C CYS A 82 -7.52 6.56 4.82
N ALA A 83 -8.60 7.23 5.25
CA ALA A 83 -9.98 6.84 4.91
C ALA A 83 -10.27 6.83 3.39
N PRO A 84 -9.91 7.86 2.60
CA PRO A 84 -10.16 7.83 1.15
C PRO A 84 -9.40 6.70 0.45
N THR A 85 -8.15 6.41 0.86
CA THR A 85 -7.40 5.27 0.36
C THR A 85 -8.13 3.95 0.66
N ARG A 86 -8.54 3.74 1.91
CA ARG A 86 -9.19 2.49 2.34
C ARG A 86 -10.52 2.27 1.63
N ALA A 87 -11.30 3.34 1.44
CA ALA A 87 -12.54 3.30 0.67
C ALA A 87 -12.28 2.85 -0.77
N ALA A 88 -11.26 3.44 -1.39
CA ALA A 88 -10.96 3.25 -2.78
C ALA A 88 -10.30 1.89 -3.07
N LEU A 89 -9.41 1.39 -2.21
CA LEU A 89 -8.85 0.05 -2.36
C LEU A 89 -9.90 -1.06 -2.18
N LEU A 90 -10.89 -0.85 -1.29
CA LEU A 90 -11.94 -1.84 -1.04
C LEU A 90 -12.95 -1.89 -2.19
N THR A 91 -13.22 -0.76 -2.83
CA THR A 91 -14.30 -0.64 -3.83
C THR A 91 -13.84 -0.50 -5.27
N GLY A 92 -12.54 -0.29 -5.50
CA GLY A 92 -11.99 0.02 -6.83
C GLY A 92 -12.47 1.36 -7.39
N LEU A 93 -12.92 2.29 -6.53
CA LEU A 93 -13.52 3.57 -6.91
C LEU A 93 -12.71 4.75 -6.39
N TYR A 94 -12.53 5.78 -7.20
CA TYR A 94 -11.89 7.01 -6.75
C TYR A 94 -12.76 7.77 -5.73
N ALA A 95 -12.10 8.60 -4.91
CA ALA A 95 -12.72 9.42 -3.86
C ALA A 95 -13.97 10.22 -4.32
N PRO A 96 -14.01 10.85 -5.52
CA PRO A 96 -15.23 11.43 -6.09
C PRO A 96 -16.49 10.56 -6.05
N ARG A 97 -16.35 9.25 -6.26
CA ARG A 97 -17.49 8.33 -6.30
C ARG A 97 -17.87 7.82 -4.92
N THR A 98 -16.88 7.58 -4.06
CA THR A 98 -17.13 7.12 -2.68
C THR A 98 -17.69 8.26 -1.81
N GLY A 99 -17.32 9.51 -2.13
CA GLY A 99 -17.63 10.70 -1.33
C GLY A 99 -16.73 10.87 -0.11
N ILE A 100 -15.74 9.99 0.07
CA ILE A 100 -14.77 10.02 1.17
C ILE A 100 -13.48 10.62 0.63
N TYR A 101 -13.12 11.80 1.12
CA TYR A 101 -11.94 12.58 0.71
C TYR A 101 -10.91 12.74 1.83
N THR A 102 -11.34 12.60 3.09
CA THR A 102 -10.49 12.71 4.27
C THR A 102 -11.09 11.94 5.44
N VAL A 103 -10.33 11.87 6.53
CA VAL A 103 -10.80 11.41 7.83
C VAL A 103 -11.60 12.53 8.49
N GLY A 104 -12.81 12.25 8.97
CA GLY A 104 -13.65 13.25 9.63
C GLY A 104 -14.16 14.32 8.65
N SER A 105 -13.91 15.60 8.92
CA SER A 105 -14.38 16.71 8.08
C SER A 105 -13.31 17.25 7.13
N LEU A 106 -13.76 17.80 5.99
CA LEU A 106 -12.95 18.63 5.07
C LEU A 106 -12.79 20.07 5.56
N GLU A 107 -13.57 20.49 6.57
CA GLU A 107 -13.53 21.81 7.21
C GLU A 107 -12.46 21.87 8.31
N ARG A 108 -11.23 21.44 8.00
CA ARG A 108 -10.13 21.48 8.97
C ARG A 108 -9.60 22.91 9.16
N GLY A 109 -8.91 23.15 10.29
CA GLY A 109 -8.41 24.45 10.70
C GLY A 109 -9.49 25.48 10.99
N ASP A 110 -9.08 26.72 11.23
CA ASP A 110 -9.99 27.83 11.47
C ASP A 110 -10.82 28.16 10.22
N ALA A 111 -12.11 28.45 10.42
CA ALA A 111 -12.97 28.92 9.36
C ALA A 111 -12.45 30.23 8.76
N ALA A 112 -11.91 31.15 9.54
CA ALA A 112 -11.39 32.43 9.06
C ALA A 112 -10.23 32.26 8.05
N ASP A 113 -9.44 31.20 8.19
CA ASP A 113 -8.27 30.91 7.33
C ASP A 113 -8.65 30.20 6.01
N ARG A 114 -9.87 29.67 5.90
CA ARG A 114 -10.34 28.99 4.68
C ARG A 114 -10.87 30.01 3.69
N ARG A 115 -10.39 29.97 2.44
CA ARG A 115 -10.89 30.80 1.32
C ARG A 115 -12.02 30.14 0.53
N MET A 116 -12.18 28.83 0.69
CA MET A 116 -13.17 28.04 -0.03
C MET A 116 -14.19 27.41 0.92
N GLU A 117 -15.45 27.34 0.48
CA GLU A 117 -16.47 26.44 0.98
C GLU A 117 -16.24 25.05 0.40
N VAL A 118 -16.14 24.05 1.28
CA VAL A 118 -15.80 22.67 0.89
C VAL A 118 -17.07 21.81 0.83
N PRO A 119 -17.11 20.77 -0.03
CA PRO A 119 -18.24 19.86 -0.05
C PRO A 119 -18.30 19.01 1.22
N VAL A 120 -19.46 18.38 1.45
CA VAL A 120 -19.63 17.41 2.54
C VAL A 120 -18.75 16.19 2.30
N ASN A 121 -18.03 15.78 3.34
CA ASN A 121 -17.26 14.54 3.36
C ASN A 121 -18.11 13.41 3.94
N ALA A 122 -18.21 12.28 3.22
CA ALA A 122 -18.73 11.06 3.82
C ALA A 122 -17.69 10.49 4.80
N THR A 123 -18.14 10.05 5.97
CA THR A 123 -17.31 9.36 6.98
C THR A 123 -17.53 7.85 6.99
N ASP A 124 -18.71 7.42 6.54
CA ASP A 124 -19.06 6.01 6.38
C ASP A 124 -19.02 5.62 4.91
N LEU A 125 -18.43 4.47 4.58
CA LEU A 125 -18.47 3.96 3.21
C LEU A 125 -19.93 3.61 2.86
N PRO A 126 -20.56 4.26 1.86
CA PRO A 126 -21.96 4.00 1.56
C PRO A 126 -22.26 2.52 1.35
N LEU A 127 -23.34 2.02 1.96
CA LEU A 127 -23.71 0.60 1.97
C LEU A 127 -24.04 0.05 0.57
N ARG A 128 -24.33 0.93 -0.39
CA ARG A 128 -24.56 0.55 -1.79
C ARG A 128 -23.29 -0.02 -2.47
N PHE A 129 -22.11 0.35 -1.98
CA PHE A 129 -20.85 -0.12 -2.55
C PHE A 129 -20.44 -1.46 -1.95
N ARG A 130 -20.26 -2.43 -2.85
CA ARG A 130 -19.67 -3.73 -2.55
C ARG A 130 -18.15 -3.63 -2.53
N THR A 131 -17.52 -4.42 -1.67
CA THR A 131 -16.07 -4.46 -1.50
C THR A 131 -15.44 -5.63 -2.25
N PHE A 132 -14.12 -5.65 -2.44
CA PHE A 132 -13.43 -6.85 -2.95
C PHE A 132 -13.76 -8.09 -2.11
N ALA A 133 -14.02 -7.93 -0.80
CA ALA A 133 -14.32 -9.04 0.10
C ALA A 133 -15.66 -9.69 -0.25
N ASP A 134 -16.69 -8.89 -0.60
CA ASP A 134 -17.95 -9.44 -1.12
C ASP A 134 -17.71 -10.33 -2.36
N GLY A 135 -16.88 -9.87 -3.29
CA GLY A 135 -16.57 -10.60 -4.52
C GLY A 135 -15.76 -11.88 -4.28
N LEU A 136 -14.74 -11.82 -3.41
CA LEU A 136 -13.92 -12.98 -3.05
C LEU A 136 -14.72 -14.02 -2.28
N ARG A 137 -15.56 -13.58 -1.34
CA ARG A 137 -16.48 -14.46 -0.59
C ARG A 137 -17.46 -15.17 -1.53
N ALA A 138 -18.06 -14.44 -2.48
CA ALA A 138 -18.92 -15.04 -3.51
C ALA A 138 -18.18 -16.07 -4.38
N ALA A 139 -16.86 -15.95 -4.52
CA ALA A 139 -16.00 -16.89 -5.23
C ALA A 139 -15.50 -18.06 -4.36
N GLY A 140 -15.97 -18.19 -3.11
CA GLY A 140 -15.64 -19.29 -2.22
C GLY A 140 -14.37 -19.11 -1.39
N TYR A 141 -13.83 -17.89 -1.32
CA TYR A 141 -12.77 -17.58 -0.36
C TYR A 141 -13.34 -17.43 1.05
N VAL A 142 -12.61 -17.93 2.05
CA VAL A 142 -12.82 -17.48 3.43
C VAL A 142 -12.10 -16.14 3.60
N THR A 143 -12.79 -15.14 4.13
CA THR A 143 -12.30 -13.76 4.19
C THR A 143 -12.09 -13.28 5.62
N GLY A 144 -10.85 -12.90 5.95
CA GLY A 144 -10.46 -12.39 7.27
C GLY A 144 -9.97 -10.95 7.22
N MET A 145 -10.41 -10.12 8.15
CA MET A 145 -9.86 -8.78 8.40
C MET A 145 -9.49 -8.60 9.87
N PHE A 146 -8.25 -8.20 10.14
CA PHE A 146 -7.83 -7.84 11.50
C PHE A 146 -7.11 -6.49 11.48
N GLY A 147 -7.65 -5.48 12.16
CA GLY A 147 -7.00 -4.18 12.35
C GLY A 147 -7.86 -2.96 12.03
N LYS A 148 -7.24 -1.91 11.49
CA LYS A 148 -7.86 -0.60 11.27
C LYS A 148 -8.88 -0.62 10.13
N TRP A 149 -10.13 -0.24 10.41
CA TRP A 149 -11.22 -0.16 9.43
C TRP A 149 -11.32 1.22 8.76
N HIS A 150 -11.73 2.23 9.53
CA HIS A 150 -11.83 3.63 9.12
C HIS A 150 -12.89 3.96 8.04
N LEU A 151 -13.93 3.14 7.91
CA LEU A 151 -14.96 3.28 6.87
C LEU A 151 -16.39 3.24 7.42
N GLY A 152 -16.51 3.74 8.64
CA GLY A 152 -17.77 4.04 9.28
C GLY A 152 -17.98 3.31 10.60
N ALA A 153 -18.85 3.89 11.42
CA ALA A 153 -19.19 3.39 12.74
C ALA A 153 -20.54 2.67 12.73
N GLY A 154 -20.69 1.66 13.59
CA GLY A 154 -21.96 0.95 13.78
C GLY A 154 -22.09 -0.35 12.99
N ALA A 155 -23.07 -1.15 13.40
CA ALA A 155 -23.17 -2.56 13.00
C ALA A 155 -23.28 -2.79 11.49
N ALA A 156 -23.95 -1.89 10.75
CA ALA A 156 -24.11 -2.01 9.30
C ALA A 156 -22.79 -1.76 8.53
N PHE A 157 -21.88 -0.97 9.12
CA PHE A 157 -20.60 -0.61 8.51
C PHE A 157 -19.44 -1.48 8.98
N HIS A 158 -19.64 -2.29 10.03
CA HIS A 158 -18.64 -3.23 10.53
C HIS A 158 -18.17 -4.19 9.40
N PRO A 159 -16.87 -4.53 9.29
CA PRO A 159 -16.36 -5.35 8.19
C PRO A 159 -17.06 -6.71 8.03
N SER A 160 -17.57 -7.29 9.12
CA SER A 160 -18.36 -8.54 9.08
C SER A 160 -19.70 -8.42 8.31
N ARG A 161 -20.16 -7.19 8.06
CA ARG A 161 -21.31 -6.87 7.20
C ARG A 161 -20.89 -6.32 5.84
N ARG A 162 -19.58 -6.23 5.58
CA ARG A 162 -18.97 -5.64 4.37
C ARG A 162 -18.09 -6.65 3.61
N GLY A 163 -18.42 -7.93 3.73
CA GLY A 163 -17.84 -9.00 2.93
C GLY A 163 -16.80 -9.86 3.64
N PHE A 164 -16.38 -9.53 4.87
CA PHE A 164 -15.44 -10.34 5.66
C PHE A 164 -16.18 -11.35 6.54
N ASP A 165 -15.79 -12.63 6.49
CA ASP A 165 -16.37 -13.69 7.32
C ASP A 165 -15.89 -13.59 8.78
N GLU A 166 -14.61 -13.28 8.98
CA GLU A 166 -14.00 -13.01 10.27
C GLU A 166 -13.46 -11.57 10.29
N ALA A 167 -13.85 -10.79 11.29
CA ALA A 167 -13.42 -9.41 11.41
C ALA A 167 -13.17 -9.01 12.86
N ILE A 168 -12.00 -8.43 13.14
CA ILE A 168 -11.70 -7.71 14.39
C ILE A 168 -11.18 -6.33 14.02
N VAL A 169 -11.89 -5.30 14.46
CA VAL A 169 -11.52 -3.90 14.28
C VAL A 169 -10.76 -3.41 15.51
N THR A 170 -9.66 -2.69 15.27
CA THR A 170 -8.86 -2.02 16.31
C THR A 170 -8.46 -0.64 15.84
N GLU A 171 -8.39 0.33 16.75
CA GLU A 171 -7.97 1.70 16.41
C GLU A 171 -7.36 2.46 17.60
N SER A 172 -6.82 3.63 17.29
CA SER A 172 -6.45 4.72 18.23
C SER A 172 -5.24 4.51 19.16
N ARG A 173 -4.85 3.30 19.56
CA ARG A 173 -3.70 3.06 20.48
C ARG A 173 -2.93 1.78 20.14
N HIS A 174 -1.68 1.67 20.60
CA HIS A 174 -0.85 0.47 20.38
C HIS A 174 -0.74 -0.46 21.58
N PHE A 175 -1.09 0.04 22.76
CA PHE A 175 -1.24 -0.72 24.00
C PHE A 175 -2.60 -0.39 24.61
N ASP A 176 -3.15 -1.31 25.40
CA ASP A 176 -4.47 -1.16 26.03
C ASP A 176 -5.55 -0.74 25.03
N PHE A 177 -5.52 -1.37 23.85
CA PHE A 177 -6.40 -1.08 22.73
C PHE A 177 -7.78 -1.76 22.91
N ALA A 178 -8.81 -1.16 22.31
CA ALA A 178 -10.12 -1.79 22.20
C ALA A 178 -10.19 -2.66 20.94
N THR A 179 -11.05 -3.68 21.00
CA THR A 179 -11.36 -4.56 19.87
C THR A 179 -12.88 -4.57 19.67
N ASP A 180 -13.30 -4.59 18.41
CA ASP A 180 -14.69 -4.84 18.01
C ASP A 180 -14.73 -6.03 17.04
N PRO A 181 -15.35 -7.17 17.40
CA PRO A 181 -15.96 -7.45 18.70
C PRO A 181 -14.91 -7.54 19.82
N PRO A 182 -15.30 -7.34 21.09
CA PRO A 182 -14.41 -7.53 22.23
C PRO A 182 -13.76 -8.91 22.22
N THR A 183 -12.43 -8.93 22.08
CA THR A 183 -11.62 -10.13 21.94
C THR A 183 -10.55 -10.15 23.02
N PRO A 184 -10.44 -11.23 23.83
CA PRO A 184 -9.41 -11.32 24.86
C PRO A 184 -7.98 -11.32 24.29
N TYR A 185 -7.08 -10.63 25.00
CA TYR A 185 -5.65 -10.56 24.70
C TYR A 185 -4.85 -10.35 25.99
N ALA A 186 -3.54 -10.60 25.98
CA ALA A 186 -2.73 -10.50 27.19
C ALA A 186 -2.54 -9.04 27.63
N LYS A 187 -2.56 -8.77 28.94
CA LYS A 187 -2.32 -7.42 29.47
C LYS A 187 -0.96 -6.89 28.99
N GLY A 188 -0.93 -5.67 28.47
CA GLY A 188 0.29 -5.05 27.94
C GLY A 188 0.75 -5.60 26.58
N GLN A 189 -0.03 -6.48 25.94
CA GLN A 189 0.27 -6.94 24.59
C GLN A 189 0.28 -5.77 23.61
N TYR A 190 1.25 -5.77 22.71
CA TYR A 190 1.36 -4.76 21.66
C TYR A 190 0.40 -5.06 20.51
N LEU A 191 -0.29 -4.05 19.97
CA LEU A 191 -1.34 -4.23 18.97
C LEU A 191 -0.83 -4.95 17.71
N ALA A 192 0.35 -4.59 17.19
CA ALA A 192 0.91 -5.25 16.02
C ALA A 192 1.11 -6.77 16.27
N ASP A 193 1.48 -7.17 17.48
CA ASP A 193 1.65 -8.58 17.84
C ASP A 193 0.30 -9.29 17.91
N PHE A 194 -0.70 -8.67 18.55
CA PHE A 194 -2.07 -9.19 18.61
C PHE A 194 -2.68 -9.41 17.21
N LEU A 195 -2.56 -8.43 16.33
CA LEU A 195 -3.04 -8.54 14.95
C LEU A 195 -2.31 -9.66 14.19
N THR A 196 -1.00 -9.80 14.43
CA THR A 196 -0.21 -10.90 13.84
C THR A 196 -0.64 -12.26 14.37
N ASP A 197 -0.95 -12.37 15.67
CA ASP A 197 -1.43 -13.62 16.27
C ASP A 197 -2.76 -14.05 15.65
N ARG A 198 -3.69 -13.11 15.45
CA ARG A 198 -4.96 -13.37 14.74
C ARG A 198 -4.74 -13.78 13.28
N ALA A 199 -3.82 -13.12 12.58
CA ALA A 199 -3.46 -13.47 11.21
C ALA A 199 -2.88 -14.89 11.10
N VAL A 200 -1.93 -15.25 11.96
CA VAL A 200 -1.29 -16.58 11.99
C VAL A 200 -2.30 -17.67 12.29
N ASP A 201 -3.16 -17.48 13.29
CA ASP A 201 -4.24 -18.40 13.63
C ASP A 201 -5.21 -18.60 12.45
N PHE A 202 -5.65 -17.52 11.82
CA PHE A 202 -6.53 -17.57 10.65
C PHE A 202 -5.92 -18.38 9.50
N ILE A 203 -4.64 -18.13 9.17
CA ILE A 203 -3.91 -18.87 8.13
C ILE A 203 -3.84 -20.36 8.49
N GLN A 204 -3.52 -20.70 9.74
CA GLN A 204 -3.41 -22.08 10.19
C GLN A 204 -4.72 -22.85 10.07
N ARG A 205 -5.86 -22.22 10.46
CA ARG A 205 -7.19 -22.82 10.38
C ARG A 205 -7.66 -23.02 8.94
N HIS A 206 -7.36 -22.07 8.05
CA HIS A 206 -7.91 -22.05 6.69
C HIS A 206 -6.96 -22.56 5.60
N ARG A 207 -5.78 -23.07 5.95
CA ARG A 207 -4.73 -23.57 5.03
C ARG A 207 -5.16 -24.60 3.97
N LYS A 208 -6.31 -25.26 4.14
CA LYS A 208 -6.80 -26.31 3.22
C LYS A 208 -7.55 -25.77 2.00
N GLY A 209 -8.01 -24.52 2.03
CA GLY A 209 -8.76 -23.88 0.97
C GLY A 209 -8.29 -22.44 0.72
N PRO A 210 -8.79 -21.79 -0.35
CA PRO A 210 -8.41 -20.41 -0.64
C PRO A 210 -8.94 -19.47 0.45
N PHE A 211 -8.04 -18.65 1.00
CA PHE A 211 -8.40 -17.59 1.93
C PHE A 211 -7.90 -16.22 1.45
N MET A 212 -8.59 -15.17 1.88
CA MET A 212 -8.14 -13.79 1.77
C MET A 212 -7.97 -13.22 3.17
N LEU A 213 -6.74 -12.85 3.51
CA LEU A 213 -6.42 -12.12 4.72
C LEU A 213 -6.11 -10.67 4.37
N TYR A 214 -6.92 -9.74 4.85
CA TYR A 214 -6.61 -8.31 4.85
C TYR A 214 -6.15 -7.90 6.25
N LEU A 215 -4.88 -7.50 6.39
CA LEU A 215 -4.26 -7.12 7.66
C LEU A 215 -3.88 -5.63 7.66
N PRO A 216 -4.86 -4.73 7.84
CA PRO A 216 -4.60 -3.30 7.98
C PRO A 216 -4.06 -2.98 9.38
N HIS A 217 -2.75 -2.97 9.52
CA HIS A 217 -2.11 -2.52 10.76
C HIS A 217 -2.52 -1.09 11.13
N PHE A 218 -2.60 -0.81 12.43
CA PHE A 218 -2.64 0.56 12.94
C PHE A 218 -1.23 1.17 13.01
N ALA A 219 -0.20 0.34 13.13
CA ALA A 219 1.18 0.78 13.01
C ALA A 219 1.44 1.25 11.56
N VAL A 220 2.11 2.39 11.36
CA VAL A 220 2.95 3.15 12.32
C VAL A 220 2.33 4.49 12.75
N HIS A 221 1.00 4.58 12.74
CA HIS A 221 0.24 5.80 13.05
C HIS A 221 0.39 6.26 14.51
N SER A 222 0.21 7.56 14.75
CA SER A 222 0.18 8.14 16.10
C SER A 222 -0.99 7.57 16.94
N PRO A 223 -0.90 7.50 18.28
CA PRO A 223 0.19 7.96 19.13
C PRO A 223 1.45 7.12 18.96
N PHE A 224 2.63 7.74 18.98
CA PHE A 224 3.90 7.03 18.77
C PHE A 224 4.26 6.27 20.04
N GLN A 225 3.93 4.97 20.05
CA GLN A 225 4.14 4.05 21.16
C GLN A 225 4.70 2.76 20.61
N ALA A 226 5.78 2.27 21.20
CA ALA A 226 6.48 1.07 20.76
C ALA A 226 7.01 0.26 21.94
N LYS A 227 7.42 -0.98 21.68
CA LYS A 227 7.99 -1.87 22.69
C LYS A 227 9.33 -1.30 23.20
N PRO A 228 9.53 -1.12 24.52
CA PRO A 228 10.69 -0.42 25.07
C PRO A 228 12.04 -0.95 24.57
N GLU A 229 12.20 -2.27 24.49
CA GLU A 229 13.42 -2.95 24.05
C GLU A 229 13.81 -2.61 22.60
N LEU A 230 12.82 -2.46 21.71
CA LEU A 230 13.07 -2.02 20.33
C LEU A 230 13.46 -0.55 20.28
N VAL A 231 12.85 0.29 21.13
CA VAL A 231 13.20 1.71 21.21
C VAL A 231 14.65 1.89 21.66
N GLU A 232 15.10 1.15 22.68
CA GLU A 232 16.50 1.21 23.15
C GLU A 232 17.48 0.79 22.05
N ARG A 233 17.17 -0.28 21.31
CA ARG A 233 17.98 -0.74 20.17
C ARG A 233 18.17 0.38 19.13
N PHE A 234 17.12 1.09 18.75
CA PHE A 234 17.23 2.17 17.76
C PHE A 234 17.84 3.45 18.32
N ARG A 235 17.71 3.74 19.63
CA ARG A 235 18.43 4.86 20.27
C ARG A 235 19.94 4.68 20.21
N ALA A 236 20.44 3.44 20.31
CA ALA A 236 21.86 3.14 20.21
C ALA A 236 22.41 3.32 18.78
N LYS A 237 21.54 3.43 17.77
CA LYS A 237 21.92 3.57 16.36
C LYS A 237 22.03 5.05 15.95
N LYS A 238 23.04 5.36 15.14
CA LYS A 238 23.22 6.71 14.59
C LYS A 238 22.12 7.03 13.55
N PRO A 239 21.40 8.15 13.66
CA PRO A 239 20.48 8.63 12.62
C PRO A 239 21.13 8.73 11.24
N ALA A 240 20.38 8.39 10.19
CA ALA A 240 20.90 8.38 8.82
C ALA A 240 19.79 8.64 7.78
N GLY A 241 20.09 9.46 6.78
CA GLY A 241 19.21 9.67 5.62
C GLY A 241 17.90 10.41 5.93
N GLY A 242 17.88 11.27 6.95
CA GLY A 242 16.67 12.00 7.39
C GLY A 242 15.91 11.27 8.52
N HIS A 243 15.99 9.93 8.53
CA HIS A 243 15.39 9.06 9.53
C HIS A 243 16.21 9.04 10.83
N ARG A 244 15.51 9.17 11.96
CA ARG A 244 16.16 9.33 13.27
C ARG A 244 15.34 8.94 14.49
N ASP A 245 14.02 8.84 14.36
CA ASP A 245 13.15 8.69 15.51
C ASP A 245 13.14 7.21 15.96
N PRO A 246 13.62 6.90 17.18
CA PRO A 246 13.76 5.52 17.63
C PRO A 246 12.42 4.87 17.96
N VAL A 247 11.39 5.66 18.33
CA VAL A 247 10.06 5.14 18.60
C VAL A 247 9.41 4.73 17.28
N TYR A 248 9.44 5.60 16.28
CA TYR A 248 8.94 5.27 14.94
C TYR A 248 9.68 4.08 14.34
N ALA A 249 11.01 4.04 14.47
CA ALA A 249 11.82 2.90 14.03
C ALA A 249 11.38 1.57 14.66
N ALA A 250 11.09 1.59 15.97
CA ALA A 250 10.59 0.42 16.69
C ALA A 250 9.18 -0.01 16.25
N MET A 251 8.31 0.94 15.90
CA MET A 251 6.98 0.65 15.32
C MET A 251 7.13 0.00 13.93
N VAL A 252 8.01 0.54 13.07
CA VAL A 252 8.33 -0.03 11.76
C VAL A 252 8.87 -1.45 11.91
N ALA A 253 9.80 -1.69 12.85
CA ALA A 253 10.32 -3.03 13.13
C ALA A 253 9.24 -4.01 13.61
N SER A 254 8.23 -3.54 14.35
CA SER A 254 7.12 -4.41 14.77
C SER A 254 6.22 -4.82 13.60
N VAL A 255 6.05 -3.94 12.60
CA VAL A 255 5.37 -4.29 11.34
C VAL A 255 6.23 -5.26 10.52
N ASP A 256 7.55 -5.08 10.49
CA ASP A 256 8.46 -6.03 9.84
C ASP A 256 8.39 -7.43 10.47
N ASP A 257 8.42 -7.52 11.81
CA ASP A 257 8.24 -8.77 12.54
C ASP A 257 6.90 -9.44 12.20
N SER A 258 5.82 -8.66 12.06
CA SER A 258 4.51 -9.17 11.62
C SER A 258 4.61 -9.85 10.25
N VAL A 259 5.23 -9.17 9.27
CA VAL A 259 5.46 -9.71 7.92
C VAL A 259 6.30 -10.99 7.97
N GLY A 260 7.37 -10.99 8.77
CA GLY A 260 8.26 -12.14 8.96
C GLY A 260 7.53 -13.36 9.52
N ARG A 261 6.75 -13.17 10.58
CA ARG A 261 5.96 -14.23 11.22
C ARG A 261 4.91 -14.83 10.28
N ILE A 262 4.24 -13.99 9.50
CA ILE A 262 3.26 -14.44 8.49
C ILE A 262 3.95 -15.26 7.40
N CYS A 263 5.06 -14.75 6.83
CA CYS A 263 5.80 -15.47 5.80
C CYS A 263 6.35 -16.82 6.31
N ALA A 264 6.91 -16.85 7.53
CA ALA A 264 7.38 -18.07 8.17
C ALA A 264 6.23 -19.07 8.45
N THR A 265 5.05 -18.58 8.78
CA THR A 265 3.85 -19.42 8.95
C THR A 265 3.47 -20.07 7.62
N LEU A 266 3.41 -19.31 6.52
CA LEU A 266 3.13 -19.85 5.20
C LEU A 266 4.17 -20.89 4.76
N GLU A 267 5.46 -20.64 5.04
CA GLU A 267 6.56 -21.57 4.75
C GLU A 267 6.43 -22.86 5.57
N SER A 268 6.22 -22.77 6.89
CA SER A 268 6.10 -23.96 7.77
C SER A 268 4.86 -24.81 7.49
N LEU A 269 3.79 -24.20 6.99
CA LEU A 269 2.58 -24.90 6.55
C LEU A 269 2.69 -25.49 5.15
N GLY A 270 3.77 -25.20 4.40
CA GLY A 270 3.96 -25.69 3.04
C GLY A 270 3.03 -25.07 2.00
N ILE A 271 2.43 -23.91 2.29
CA ILE A 271 1.48 -23.21 1.40
C ILE A 271 2.03 -21.90 0.83
N ALA A 272 3.31 -21.61 1.06
CA ALA A 272 3.95 -20.37 0.60
C ALA A 272 3.97 -20.23 -0.93
N ASP A 273 4.10 -21.32 -1.67
CA ASP A 273 4.12 -21.30 -3.14
C ASP A 273 2.71 -21.09 -3.75
N ASP A 274 1.66 -21.41 -2.99
CA ASP A 274 0.26 -21.21 -3.36
C ASP A 274 -0.35 -19.92 -2.76
N THR A 275 0.49 -19.02 -2.22
CA THR A 275 0.02 -17.79 -1.56
C THR A 275 0.63 -16.54 -2.17
N VAL A 276 -0.23 -15.60 -2.58
CA VAL A 276 0.17 -14.24 -2.95
C VAL A 276 0.28 -13.40 -1.69
N VAL A 277 1.45 -12.80 -1.46
CA VAL A 277 1.67 -11.87 -0.34
C VAL A 277 1.90 -10.47 -0.89
N ILE A 278 1.08 -9.52 -0.48
CA ILE A 278 1.15 -8.11 -0.85
C ILE A 278 1.41 -7.28 0.41
N PHE A 279 2.39 -6.38 0.35
CA PHE A 279 2.66 -5.37 1.39
C PHE A 279 2.53 -3.97 0.79
N SER A 280 1.83 -3.07 1.47
CA SER A 280 1.68 -1.67 1.06
C SER A 280 1.51 -0.74 2.27
N SER A 281 1.49 0.58 2.03
CA SER A 281 0.92 1.57 2.97
C SER A 281 -0.22 2.38 2.34
N ASP A 282 -1.03 3.04 3.18
CA ASP A 282 -2.26 3.75 2.79
C ASP A 282 -2.07 5.22 2.43
N ASN A 283 -0.97 5.85 2.82
CA ASN A 283 -0.54 7.18 2.38
C ASN A 283 0.93 7.40 2.74
N GLY A 284 1.49 8.52 2.30
CA GLY A 284 2.85 8.92 2.65
C GLY A 284 3.08 9.08 4.16
N GLY A 285 4.35 9.10 4.55
CA GLY A 285 4.75 9.22 5.95
C GLY A 285 4.43 10.59 6.54
N VAL A 286 4.22 10.66 7.85
CA VAL A 286 4.02 11.93 8.57
C VAL A 286 5.38 12.65 8.68
N GLY A 287 5.78 13.28 7.58
CA GLY A 287 7.12 13.78 7.32
C GLY A 287 7.16 14.79 6.16
N GLY A 288 8.35 15.25 5.78
CA GLY A 288 8.51 16.11 4.59
C GLY A 288 7.90 17.51 4.72
N TYR A 289 7.61 17.98 5.94
CA TYR A 289 6.95 19.27 6.21
C TYR A 289 7.90 20.47 6.31
N GLY A 290 9.12 20.37 5.76
CA GLY A 290 10.13 21.43 5.86
C GLY A 290 9.63 22.79 5.35
N GLU A 291 8.87 22.80 4.26
CA GLU A 291 8.24 24.02 3.70
C GLU A 291 7.20 24.64 4.64
N LEU A 292 6.61 23.83 5.53
CA LEU A 292 5.67 24.29 6.55
C LEU A 292 6.37 24.77 7.83
N GLY A 293 7.70 24.68 7.92
CA GLY A 293 8.49 25.17 9.04
C GLY A 293 8.60 24.20 10.23
N TYR A 294 8.16 22.95 10.08
CA TYR A 294 8.27 21.94 11.14
C TYR A 294 8.70 20.57 10.59
N ARG A 295 9.13 19.69 11.49
CA ARG A 295 9.51 18.31 11.17
C ARG A 295 8.37 17.36 11.50
N GLY A 296 8.22 16.32 10.69
CA GLY A 296 7.38 15.17 11.06
C GLY A 296 8.15 14.13 11.87
N ILE A 297 7.50 12.99 12.11
CA ILE A 297 8.09 11.84 12.80
C ILE A 297 9.06 11.06 11.90
N THR A 298 8.82 11.09 10.58
CA THR A 298 9.67 10.49 9.56
C THR A 298 10.07 11.52 8.49
N ASP A 299 10.85 11.10 7.50
CA ASP A 299 11.26 11.87 6.33
C ASP A 299 10.92 11.08 5.06
N ASN A 300 10.35 11.75 4.06
CA ASN A 300 10.01 11.12 2.78
C ASN A 300 11.06 11.41 1.70
N ALA A 301 12.17 12.08 2.04
CA ALA A 301 13.20 12.47 1.09
C ALA A 301 13.71 11.26 0.29
N PRO A 302 13.83 11.36 -1.05
CA PRO A 302 13.84 12.60 -1.81
C PRO A 302 12.46 13.15 -2.22
N LEU A 303 11.37 12.45 -1.91
CA LEU A 303 10.03 12.87 -2.30
C LEU A 303 9.61 14.14 -1.56
N ARG A 304 8.91 15.04 -2.24
CA ARG A 304 8.43 16.29 -1.65
C ARG A 304 7.15 16.06 -0.86
N GLY A 305 7.07 16.69 0.31
CA GLY A 305 5.89 16.61 1.18
C GLY A 305 5.73 15.29 1.93
N GLY A 306 4.53 15.07 2.47
CA GLY A 306 4.17 13.92 3.29
C GLY A 306 2.67 13.74 3.41
N LYS A 307 2.23 12.93 4.37
CA LYS A 307 0.80 12.69 4.64
C LYS A 307 0.00 13.99 4.55
N GLY A 308 -1.08 13.97 3.78
CA GLY A 308 -1.98 15.10 3.59
C GLY A 308 -1.54 16.11 2.53
N MET A 309 -0.55 15.79 1.69
CA MET A 309 -0.10 16.61 0.56
C MET A 309 -0.26 15.84 -0.76
N LEU A 310 -0.57 16.54 -1.86
CA LEU A 310 -0.70 15.94 -3.19
C LEU A 310 0.65 15.68 -3.90
N TYR A 311 1.76 16.13 -3.31
CA TYR A 311 3.13 15.84 -3.74
C TYR A 311 3.50 14.35 -3.55
N GLU A 312 4.55 13.88 -4.21
CA GLU A 312 4.99 12.48 -4.23
C GLU A 312 5.18 11.90 -2.82
N GLY A 313 5.66 12.70 -1.87
CA GLY A 313 5.88 12.24 -0.49
C GLY A 313 4.59 11.97 0.28
N GLY A 314 3.45 12.50 -0.18
CA GLY A 314 2.12 12.25 0.40
C GLY A 314 1.34 11.15 -0.30
N THR A 315 1.56 10.95 -1.60
CA THR A 315 0.78 9.98 -2.41
C THR A 315 1.55 8.72 -2.77
N ARG A 316 2.87 8.76 -2.97
CA ARG A 316 3.64 7.57 -3.34
C ARG A 316 3.94 6.73 -2.10
N THR A 317 3.67 5.43 -2.16
CA THR A 317 3.88 4.50 -1.03
C THR A 317 4.60 3.23 -1.46
N PRO A 318 5.15 2.44 -0.53
CA PRO A 318 5.67 1.12 -0.84
C PRO A 318 4.57 0.22 -1.38
N PHE A 319 4.90 -0.61 -2.37
CA PHE A 319 4.09 -1.74 -2.79
C PHE A 319 5.01 -2.88 -3.21
N ILE A 320 4.84 -4.03 -2.55
CA ILE A 320 5.65 -5.22 -2.73
C ILE A 320 4.70 -6.39 -2.90
N VAL A 321 4.92 -7.22 -3.93
CA VAL A 321 4.14 -8.43 -4.16
C VAL A 321 5.06 -9.61 -4.39
N ARG A 322 4.81 -10.71 -3.68
CA ARG A 322 5.44 -12.01 -3.91
C ARG A 322 4.37 -12.99 -4.33
N TRP A 323 4.54 -13.56 -5.52
CA TRP A 323 3.74 -14.68 -6.02
C TRP A 323 4.68 -15.69 -6.68
N PRO A 324 5.09 -16.75 -5.96
CA PRO A 324 6.04 -17.74 -6.49
C PRO A 324 5.59 -18.33 -7.83
N GLY A 325 6.53 -18.46 -8.76
CA GLY A 325 6.24 -18.90 -10.14
C GLY A 325 5.64 -17.83 -11.06
N VAL A 326 5.18 -16.69 -10.53
CA VAL A 326 4.56 -15.61 -11.33
C VAL A 326 5.35 -14.30 -11.27
N THR A 327 5.64 -13.77 -10.08
CA THR A 327 6.40 -12.53 -9.95
C THR A 327 7.90 -12.76 -10.17
N PRO A 328 8.58 -11.98 -11.02
CA PRO A 328 10.02 -12.09 -11.17
C PRO A 328 10.74 -11.54 -9.94
N LYS A 329 11.56 -12.39 -9.32
CA LYS A 329 12.22 -12.12 -8.03
C LYS A 329 13.16 -10.92 -8.10
N GLY A 330 13.07 -10.03 -7.11
CA GLY A 330 13.97 -8.89 -6.91
C GLY A 330 13.82 -7.78 -7.95
N ARG A 331 12.77 -7.81 -8.78
CA ARG A 331 12.56 -6.82 -9.84
C ARG A 331 11.77 -5.60 -9.33
N THR A 332 11.81 -4.55 -10.13
CA THR A 332 11.00 -3.34 -9.94
C THR A 332 10.16 -3.06 -11.18
N CYS A 333 9.02 -2.39 -10.98
CA CYS A 333 8.16 -1.87 -12.02
C CYS A 333 7.92 -0.37 -11.77
N GLN A 334 8.10 0.44 -12.80
CA GLN A 334 7.92 1.90 -12.75
C GLN A 334 6.61 2.37 -13.40
N GLU A 335 5.79 1.44 -13.89
CA GLU A 335 4.47 1.78 -14.43
C GLU A 335 3.63 2.50 -13.36
N PRO A 336 3.02 3.66 -13.66
CA PRO A 336 2.14 4.34 -12.72
C PRO A 336 0.96 3.46 -12.29
N THR A 337 0.92 3.15 -11.00
CA THR A 337 -0.10 2.30 -10.38
C THR A 337 -0.78 3.06 -9.24
N ILE A 338 -2.02 2.72 -8.91
CA ILE A 338 -2.78 3.45 -7.89
C ILE A 338 -3.73 2.50 -7.15
N HIS A 339 -4.13 2.88 -5.96
CA HIS A 339 -4.96 2.07 -5.07
C HIS A 339 -6.30 1.56 -5.59
N VAL A 340 -6.95 2.25 -6.54
CA VAL A 340 -8.18 1.72 -7.16
C VAL A 340 -7.93 0.44 -7.96
N ASP A 341 -6.67 0.16 -8.32
CA ASP A 341 -6.26 -1.05 -9.04
C ASP A 341 -6.31 -2.31 -8.15
N LEU A 342 -6.37 -2.18 -6.82
CA LEU A 342 -6.31 -3.33 -5.91
C LEU A 342 -7.53 -4.24 -6.03
N MET A 343 -8.75 -3.69 -6.03
CA MET A 343 -9.96 -4.49 -6.15
C MET A 343 -9.96 -5.37 -7.42
N PRO A 344 -9.79 -4.84 -8.66
CA PRO A 344 -9.76 -5.69 -9.85
C PRO A 344 -8.58 -6.67 -9.85
N THR A 345 -7.44 -6.31 -9.24
CA THR A 345 -6.31 -7.23 -9.08
C THR A 345 -6.67 -8.43 -8.21
N LEU A 346 -7.25 -8.19 -7.03
CA LEU A 346 -7.62 -9.25 -6.08
C LEU A 346 -8.68 -10.18 -6.67
N LEU A 347 -9.63 -9.62 -7.43
CA LEU A 347 -10.65 -10.42 -8.12
C LEU A 347 -10.06 -11.24 -9.27
N GLU A 348 -9.12 -10.70 -10.06
CA GLU A 348 -8.43 -11.48 -11.09
C GLU A 348 -7.61 -12.63 -10.48
N LEU A 349 -6.93 -12.41 -9.35
CA LEU A 349 -6.21 -13.48 -8.63
C LEU A 349 -7.14 -14.63 -8.24
N ALA A 350 -8.38 -14.32 -7.87
CA ALA A 350 -9.40 -15.31 -7.54
C ALA A 350 -10.12 -15.90 -8.78
N GLY A 351 -9.80 -15.46 -10.00
CA GLY A 351 -10.48 -15.87 -11.22
C GLY A 351 -11.92 -15.36 -11.32
N VAL A 352 -12.18 -14.16 -10.78
CA VAL A 352 -13.49 -13.51 -10.74
C VAL A 352 -13.46 -12.25 -11.61
N PRO A 353 -14.55 -11.91 -12.32
CA PRO A 353 -14.64 -10.62 -13.03
C PRO A 353 -14.45 -9.42 -12.09
N PRO A 354 -13.92 -8.29 -12.58
CA PRO A 354 -13.67 -7.10 -11.77
C PRO A 354 -14.95 -6.38 -11.31
N SER A 355 -16.09 -6.62 -11.97
CA SER A 355 -17.39 -6.11 -11.56
C SER A 355 -18.10 -7.13 -10.67
N ILE A 356 -18.35 -6.75 -9.43
CA ILE A 356 -18.96 -7.61 -8.40
C ILE A 356 -20.45 -7.31 -8.17
N ARG A 357 -20.96 -6.25 -8.81
CA ARG A 357 -22.36 -5.84 -8.73
C ARG A 357 -22.75 -5.08 -9.99
N GLU A 358 -23.89 -5.46 -10.57
CA GLU A 358 -24.51 -4.72 -11.66
C GLU A 358 -24.69 -3.24 -11.28
N GLY A 359 -24.20 -2.34 -12.14
CA GLY A 359 -24.28 -0.89 -11.94
C GLY A 359 -23.22 -0.27 -11.02
N GLN A 360 -22.35 -1.05 -10.36
CA GLN A 360 -21.17 -0.50 -9.69
C GLN A 360 -20.01 -0.39 -10.71
N PRO A 361 -19.48 0.83 -10.96
CA PRO A 361 -18.33 0.98 -11.85
C PRO A 361 -17.05 0.40 -11.22
N THR A 362 -16.00 0.28 -12.01
CA THR A 362 -14.65 -0.01 -11.54
C THR A 362 -13.71 0.99 -12.20
N ASP A 363 -13.08 1.86 -11.41
CA ASP A 363 -12.14 2.87 -11.94
C ASP A 363 -10.72 2.30 -12.12
N GLY A 364 -10.38 1.26 -11.35
CA GLY A 364 -9.07 0.61 -11.42
C GLY A 364 -8.92 -0.41 -12.55
N VAL A 365 -7.68 -0.81 -12.79
CA VAL A 365 -7.33 -1.92 -13.69
C VAL A 365 -6.48 -2.94 -12.94
N SER A 366 -6.56 -4.21 -13.32
CA SER A 366 -5.77 -5.25 -12.64
C SER A 366 -4.26 -5.05 -12.84
N LEU A 367 -3.49 -5.29 -11.77
CA LEU A 367 -2.03 -5.27 -11.71
C LEU A 367 -1.40 -6.63 -12.03
N VAL A 368 -2.19 -7.71 -12.15
CA VAL A 368 -1.68 -9.05 -12.49
C VAL A 368 -0.82 -9.07 -13.76
N PRO A 369 -1.14 -8.31 -14.83
CA PRO A 369 -0.25 -8.22 -16.00
C PRO A 369 1.15 -7.70 -15.65
N LEU A 370 1.27 -6.75 -14.71
CA LEU A 370 2.54 -6.23 -14.24
C LEU A 370 3.28 -7.23 -13.34
N PHE A 371 2.54 -8.08 -12.62
CA PHE A 371 3.14 -9.13 -11.79
C PHE A 371 3.85 -10.17 -12.66
N ARG A 372 3.27 -10.50 -13.82
CA ARG A 372 3.86 -11.42 -14.81
C ARG A 372 5.00 -10.77 -15.61
N ASP A 373 4.80 -9.52 -16.03
CA ASP A 373 5.76 -8.77 -16.84
C ASP A 373 5.87 -7.31 -16.34
N PRO A 374 6.90 -6.99 -15.53
CA PRO A 374 7.15 -5.63 -15.05
C PRO A 374 7.44 -4.60 -16.17
N GLY A 375 7.72 -5.06 -17.39
CA GLY A 375 7.91 -4.20 -18.56
C GLY A 375 6.61 -3.76 -19.22
N ARG A 376 5.48 -4.39 -18.87
CA ARG A 376 4.18 -4.13 -19.48
C ARG A 376 3.64 -2.75 -19.14
N ARG A 377 2.70 -2.27 -19.96
CA ARG A 377 1.94 -1.05 -19.74
C ARG A 377 0.48 -1.39 -19.46
N LEU A 378 -0.11 -0.68 -18.52
CA LEU A 378 -1.53 -0.81 -18.22
C LEU A 378 -2.36 -0.13 -19.32
N PRO A 379 -3.61 -0.56 -19.55
CA PRO A 379 -4.45 0.02 -20.59
C PRO A 379 -4.86 1.47 -20.30
N ARG A 380 -4.95 1.86 -19.03
CA ARG A 380 -5.18 3.25 -18.64
C ARG A 380 -3.92 4.08 -18.84
N ARG A 381 -4.09 5.33 -19.29
CA ARG A 381 -2.96 6.26 -19.51
C ARG A 381 -2.72 7.21 -18.33
N CYS A 382 -3.75 7.47 -17.54
CA CYS A 382 -3.72 8.48 -16.49
C CYS A 382 -4.20 7.92 -15.14
N ILE A 383 -3.64 8.46 -14.07
CA ILE A 383 -4.08 8.23 -12.68
C ILE A 383 -4.35 9.58 -12.03
N TYR A 384 -5.31 9.62 -11.10
CA TYR A 384 -5.86 10.89 -10.60
C TYR A 384 -5.94 10.93 -9.07
N GLN A 385 -5.92 12.14 -8.53
CA GLN A 385 -6.22 12.46 -7.13
C GLN A 385 -7.19 13.65 -7.09
N HIS A 386 -8.11 13.65 -6.12
CA HIS A 386 -9.03 14.76 -5.90
C HIS A 386 -9.26 14.97 -4.41
N LEU A 387 -8.89 16.14 -3.91
CA LEU A 387 -9.01 16.56 -2.51
C LEU A 387 -9.71 17.93 -2.47
N PRO A 388 -11.05 17.98 -2.39
CA PRO A 388 -11.80 19.23 -2.46
C PRO A 388 -11.87 19.98 -1.12
N GLY A 389 -10.91 19.76 -0.21
CA GLY A 389 -10.92 20.37 1.12
C GLY A 389 -9.54 20.58 1.71
N TYR A 390 -9.52 21.05 2.95
CA TYR A 390 -8.31 21.47 3.63
C TYR A 390 -7.75 20.38 4.53
N LEU A 391 -6.43 20.26 4.58
CA LEU A 391 -5.72 19.47 5.57
C LEU A 391 -4.79 20.37 6.36
N GLU A 392 -5.08 20.52 7.65
CA GLU A 392 -4.36 21.42 8.55
C GLU A 392 -2.91 20.98 8.79
N GLY A 393 -2.02 21.97 8.86
CA GLY A 393 -0.65 21.82 9.35
C GLY A 393 -0.58 21.91 10.88
N ARG A 394 0.64 21.91 11.43
CA ARG A 394 0.83 22.04 12.88
C ARG A 394 0.65 23.47 13.40
N HIS A 395 0.93 24.46 12.57
CA HIS A 395 0.86 25.87 12.94
C HIS A 395 -0.44 26.47 12.39
N PRO A 396 -1.15 27.31 13.19
CA PRO A 396 -2.34 28.03 12.72
C PRO A 396 -2.07 28.80 11.42
N GLY A 397 -3.07 28.88 10.54
CA GLY A 397 -2.95 29.52 9.22
C GLY A 397 -2.06 28.82 8.20
N ARG A 398 -1.51 27.63 8.50
CA ARG A 398 -0.73 26.84 7.53
C ARG A 398 -1.43 25.53 7.17
N TRP A 399 -1.55 25.28 5.88
CA TRP A 399 -2.17 24.08 5.34
C TRP A 399 -1.10 23.07 4.89
N ARG A 400 -1.29 21.78 5.19
CA ARG A 400 -0.58 20.71 4.48
C ARG A 400 -1.03 20.66 3.02
N SER A 401 -2.32 20.75 2.78
CA SER A 401 -2.88 20.96 1.45
C SER A 401 -4.08 21.86 1.54
N THR A 402 -4.17 22.80 0.59
CA THR A 402 -5.42 23.45 0.22
C THR A 402 -6.19 22.54 -0.74
N PRO A 403 -7.48 22.84 -1.04
CA PRO A 403 -8.25 22.06 -1.99
C PRO A 403 -7.56 22.00 -3.35
N GLY A 404 -7.46 20.80 -3.93
CA GLY A 404 -6.76 20.59 -5.19
C GLY A 404 -6.95 19.20 -5.77
N GLY A 405 -6.27 18.96 -6.89
CA GLY A 405 -6.26 17.67 -7.59
C GLY A 405 -4.93 17.42 -8.28
N SER A 406 -4.71 16.18 -8.70
CA SER A 406 -3.54 15.82 -9.49
C SER A 406 -3.87 14.80 -10.57
N ILE A 407 -3.09 14.84 -11.65
CA ILE A 407 -3.09 13.84 -12.72
C ILE A 407 -1.64 13.44 -13.01
N ILE A 408 -1.39 12.14 -13.16
CA ILE A 408 -0.13 11.60 -13.65
C ILE A 408 -0.38 10.85 -14.97
N GLU A 409 0.37 11.20 -16.02
CA GLU A 409 0.40 10.49 -17.31
C GLU A 409 1.86 10.22 -17.71
N GLY A 410 2.24 8.94 -17.65
CA GLY A 410 3.64 8.53 -17.84
C GLY A 410 4.55 9.19 -16.81
N ASP A 411 5.53 9.95 -17.28
CA ASP A 411 6.48 10.66 -16.41
C ASP A 411 5.97 12.04 -15.94
N TRP A 412 4.82 12.50 -16.43
CA TRP A 412 4.33 13.87 -16.17
C TRP A 412 3.30 13.89 -15.06
N LYS A 413 3.45 14.83 -14.12
CA LYS A 413 2.48 15.12 -13.07
C LYS A 413 2.05 16.57 -13.15
N LEU A 414 0.74 16.80 -13.19
CA LEU A 414 0.14 18.12 -13.05
C LEU A 414 -0.62 18.20 -11.72
N LEU A 415 -0.40 19.27 -10.96
CA LEU A 415 -1.16 19.65 -9.79
C LEU A 415 -2.02 20.88 -10.11
N GLU A 416 -3.23 20.90 -9.58
CA GLU A 416 -4.12 22.08 -9.58
C GLU A 416 -4.53 22.40 -8.15
N PHE A 417 -4.39 23.67 -7.78
CA PHE A 417 -4.82 24.19 -6.48
C PHE A 417 -6.06 25.06 -6.70
N PHE A 418 -7.20 24.65 -6.15
CA PHE A 418 -8.51 25.28 -6.42
C PHE A 418 -8.68 26.64 -5.75
N GLU A 419 -7.90 26.92 -4.70
CA GLU A 419 -7.98 28.17 -3.94
C GLU A 419 -7.46 29.38 -4.72
N ASP A 420 -6.38 29.21 -5.48
CA ASP A 420 -5.69 30.29 -6.19
C ASP A 420 -5.55 30.03 -7.70
N GLY A 421 -6.05 28.89 -8.19
CA GLY A 421 -5.95 28.49 -9.59
C GLY A 421 -4.54 28.11 -10.03
N ARG A 422 -3.58 27.97 -9.10
CA ARG A 422 -2.19 27.64 -9.44
C ARG A 422 -2.13 26.26 -10.09
N LEU A 423 -1.37 26.18 -11.19
CA LEU A 423 -1.00 24.94 -11.85
C LEU A 423 0.50 24.69 -11.70
N GLU A 424 0.87 23.46 -11.34
CA GLU A 424 2.27 23.06 -11.26
C GLU A 424 2.50 21.79 -12.08
N LEU A 425 3.50 21.82 -12.96
CA LEU A 425 3.85 20.70 -13.83
C LEU A 425 5.25 20.19 -13.49
N TYR A 426 5.38 18.88 -13.29
CA TYR A 426 6.65 18.22 -13.00
C TYR A 426 6.87 17.03 -13.93
N ASN A 427 8.15 16.76 -14.22
CA ASN A 427 8.58 15.51 -14.85
C ASN A 427 9.21 14.61 -13.78
N LEU A 428 8.50 13.56 -13.37
CA LEU A 428 8.88 12.66 -12.28
C LEU A 428 10.07 11.74 -12.62
N ARG A 429 10.42 11.58 -13.90
CA ARG A 429 11.60 10.81 -14.31
C ARG A 429 12.88 11.60 -14.01
N SER A 430 12.90 12.88 -14.38
CA SER A 430 14.08 13.74 -14.18
C SER A 430 14.07 14.49 -12.85
N ASP A 431 12.90 14.70 -12.25
CA ASP A 431 12.70 15.48 -11.02
C ASP A 431 11.66 14.82 -10.11
N LEU A 432 12.06 13.71 -9.48
CA LEU A 432 11.25 13.03 -8.46
C LEU A 432 11.02 13.91 -7.20
N ARG A 433 11.78 15.01 -7.05
CA ARG A 433 11.67 15.92 -5.91
C ARG A 433 10.64 17.04 -6.13
N GLU A 434 9.99 17.08 -7.31
CA GLU A 434 9.00 18.11 -7.65
C GLU A 434 9.50 19.53 -7.33
N ARG A 435 10.74 19.82 -7.73
CA ARG A 435 11.45 21.07 -7.43
C ARG A 435 11.27 22.13 -8.50
N VAL A 436 11.27 21.71 -9.76
CA VAL A 436 11.24 22.62 -10.90
C VAL A 436 9.85 22.59 -11.52
N ASN A 437 9.03 23.59 -11.19
CA ASN A 437 7.73 23.77 -11.86
C ASN A 437 7.97 24.17 -13.33
N LEU A 438 7.49 23.34 -14.25
CA LEU A 438 7.61 23.50 -15.70
C LEU A 438 6.36 24.11 -16.34
N ALA A 439 5.35 24.50 -15.57
CA ALA A 439 4.05 24.92 -16.11
C ALA A 439 4.15 26.07 -17.12
N GLU A 440 4.95 27.10 -16.80
CA GLU A 440 5.20 28.24 -17.70
C GLU A 440 6.02 27.87 -18.95
N LYS A 441 6.93 26.89 -18.80
CA LYS A 441 7.82 26.45 -19.89
C LYS A 441 7.16 25.47 -20.85
N MET A 442 6.08 24.81 -20.42
CA MET A 442 5.39 23.77 -21.19
C MET A 442 3.86 23.95 -21.16
N PRO A 443 3.33 25.11 -21.62
CA PRO A 443 1.92 25.44 -21.50
C PRO A 443 1.02 24.45 -22.26
N ASP A 444 1.50 23.88 -23.37
CA ASP A 444 0.74 22.89 -24.15
C ASP A 444 0.53 21.58 -23.37
N ARG A 445 1.56 21.15 -22.62
CA ARG A 445 1.49 19.97 -21.76
C ARG A 445 0.55 20.21 -20.57
N VAL A 446 0.59 21.41 -19.99
CA VAL A 446 -0.37 21.83 -18.96
C VAL A 446 -1.79 21.78 -19.48
N ARG A 447 -2.08 22.38 -20.65
CA ARG A 447 -3.43 22.38 -21.24
C ARG A 447 -3.96 20.98 -21.50
N ASP A 448 -3.12 20.09 -22.05
CA ASP A 448 -3.50 18.69 -22.30
C ASP A 448 -3.87 17.94 -21.01
N LEU A 449 -2.99 17.97 -19.99
CA LEU A 449 -3.21 17.27 -18.73
C LEU A 449 -4.37 17.87 -17.93
N HIS A 450 -4.51 19.20 -17.91
CA HIS A 450 -5.61 19.87 -17.23
C HIS A 450 -6.95 19.54 -17.89
N ALA A 451 -7.02 19.52 -19.23
CA ALA A 451 -8.23 19.10 -19.95
C ALA A 451 -8.61 17.65 -19.65
N LYS A 452 -7.64 16.73 -19.55
CA LYS A 452 -7.87 15.33 -19.13
C LYS A 452 -8.42 15.26 -17.70
N MET A 453 -7.85 16.05 -16.78
CA MET A 453 -8.30 16.10 -15.39
C MET A 453 -9.71 16.69 -15.24
N LEU A 454 -10.04 17.72 -16.03
CA LEU A 454 -11.39 18.29 -16.09
C LEU A 454 -12.42 17.27 -16.59
N ARG A 455 -12.12 16.52 -17.67
CA ARG A 455 -13.01 15.45 -18.16
C ARG A 455 -13.22 14.35 -17.12
N TRP A 456 -12.14 13.87 -16.50
CA TRP A 456 -12.23 12.85 -15.45
C TRP A 456 -13.07 13.32 -14.26
N ARG A 457 -12.94 14.59 -13.83
CA ARG A 457 -13.80 15.16 -12.77
C ARG A 457 -15.28 15.16 -13.15
N ALA A 458 -15.61 15.48 -14.41
CA ALA A 458 -16.99 15.44 -14.90
C ALA A 458 -17.54 14.00 -14.92
N GLU A 459 -16.77 13.03 -15.46
CA GLU A 459 -17.14 11.60 -15.53
C GLU A 459 -17.34 10.96 -14.15
N THR A 460 -16.57 11.41 -13.17
CA THR A 460 -16.65 10.93 -11.78
C THR A 460 -17.62 11.73 -10.91
N ARG A 461 -18.20 12.82 -11.45
CA ARG A 461 -19.04 13.78 -10.71
C ARG A 461 -18.34 14.30 -9.45
N ALA A 462 -17.07 14.62 -9.57
CA ALA A 462 -16.24 15.09 -8.47
C ALA A 462 -16.84 16.36 -7.83
N ALA A 463 -17.05 16.31 -6.51
CA ALA A 463 -17.54 17.47 -5.77
C ALA A 463 -16.45 18.55 -5.74
N MET A 464 -16.81 19.77 -6.14
CA MET A 464 -15.89 20.91 -6.19
C MET A 464 -16.14 21.86 -5.01
N PRO A 465 -15.08 22.42 -4.40
CA PRO A 465 -15.25 23.52 -3.48
C PRO A 465 -15.66 24.79 -4.24
N ARG A 466 -16.16 25.80 -3.52
CA ARG A 466 -16.58 27.10 -4.08
C ARG A 466 -15.86 28.23 -3.34
N PRO A 467 -15.52 29.34 -4.00
CA PRO A 467 -15.03 30.53 -3.29
C PRO A 467 -16.05 30.95 -2.23
N LYS A 468 -15.58 31.30 -1.03
CA LYS A 468 -16.47 31.92 -0.04
C LYS A 468 -17.01 33.24 -0.57
N ALA A 469 -18.28 33.52 -0.30
CA ALA A 469 -18.81 34.85 -0.52
C ALA A 469 -17.99 35.84 0.33
N VAL A 470 -17.44 36.86 -0.32
CA VAL A 470 -16.83 37.99 0.40
C VAL A 470 -17.99 38.74 1.06
N SER A 471 -18.06 38.74 2.39
CA SER A 471 -19.00 39.62 3.09
C SER A 471 -18.67 41.07 2.69
N PRO A 472 -19.68 41.85 2.23
CA PRO A 472 -19.47 43.21 1.73
C PRO A 472 -18.80 44.15 2.73
#